data_AF-A0A0S9Q5X0-F1
#
_entry.id   AF-A0A0S9Q5X0-F1
#
_cell.length_a   1.000
_cell.length_b   1.000
_cell.length_c   1.000
_cell.angle_alpha   90.00
_cell.angle_beta   90.00
_cell.angle_gamma   90.00
#
_symmetry.space_group_name_H-M   'P 1'
#
loop_
_entity.id
_entity.type
_entity.pdbx_description
1 polymer ?
#
loop_
_entity_poly.entity_id
_entity_poly.type
_entity_poly.pdbx_seq_one_letter_code
_entity_poly.pdbx_strand_id
1 'polypeptide(L)'
;MAVPGVADLHGGVLGEVATYLPGRRVSGVKLLEPGASVHVVLTWGAAVATTTAAVREVVRPLVPGPVHVVVEDVEPPGGAPR
;
A
#
# COMPACT_ATOMS: atom_id res chain seq x y z
N MET A 1 -7.26 -8.49 -1.33
CA MET A 1 -6.56 -7.63 -0.36
C MET A 1 -7.31 -7.64 0.98
N ALA A 2 -6.61 -7.50 2.11
CA ALA A 2 -7.22 -7.65 3.45
C ALA A 2 -7.94 -6.39 3.96
N VAL A 3 -7.65 -5.21 3.39
CA VAL A 3 -8.29 -3.94 3.77
C VAL A 3 -9.35 -3.57 2.73
N PRO A 4 -10.63 -3.43 3.12
CA PRO A 4 -11.68 -2.99 2.21
C PRO A 4 -11.35 -1.64 1.54
N GLY A 5 -11.59 -1.53 0.24
CA GLY A 5 -11.30 -0.33 -0.55
C GLY A 5 -9.87 -0.25 -1.10
N VAL A 6 -8.98 -1.18 -0.75
CA VAL A 6 -7.68 -1.35 -1.41
C VAL A 6 -7.79 -2.43 -2.48
N ALA A 7 -7.57 -2.04 -3.74
CA ALA A 7 -7.58 -2.93 -4.88
C ALA A 7 -6.27 -3.72 -4.98
N ASP A 8 -5.13 -3.02 -4.89
CA ASP A 8 -3.80 -3.61 -5.02
C ASP A 8 -2.71 -2.78 -4.30
N LEU A 9 -1.48 -3.30 -4.27
CA LEU A 9 -0.26 -2.58 -3.90
C LEU A 9 0.47 -2.10 -5.15
N HIS A 10 0.91 -0.84 -5.14
CA HIS A 10 1.64 -0.27 -6.27
C HIS A 10 3.15 -0.32 -6.05
N GLY A 11 3.87 -1.02 -6.92
CA GLY A 11 5.32 -1.21 -6.81
C GLY A 11 6.19 -0.01 -7.20
N GLY A 12 5.59 1.10 -7.62
CA GLY A 12 6.29 2.18 -8.32
C GLY A 12 6.49 1.86 -9.80
N VAL A 13 6.84 2.87 -10.60
CA VAL A 13 6.86 2.77 -12.08
C VAL A 13 7.90 1.76 -12.59
N LEU A 14 9.01 1.63 -11.87
CA LEU A 14 10.13 0.72 -12.16
C LEU A 14 10.29 -0.37 -11.07
N GLY A 15 9.28 -0.56 -10.21
CA GLY A 15 9.38 -1.50 -9.10
C GLY A 15 10.28 -1.03 -7.95
N GLU A 16 10.50 0.27 -7.83
CA GLU A 16 11.33 0.91 -6.80
C GLU A 16 10.71 0.90 -5.40
N VAL A 17 9.39 0.71 -5.30
CA VAL A 17 8.69 0.52 -4.02
C VAL A 17 8.58 -0.97 -3.75
N ALA A 18 9.62 -1.53 -3.15
CA ALA A 18 9.56 -2.89 -2.66
C ALA A 18 10.50 -3.13 -1.48
N THR A 19 10.10 -4.09 -0.66
CA THR A 19 10.91 -4.62 0.43
C THR A 19 11.35 -6.01 0.03
N TYR A 20 12.65 -6.23 0.06
CA TYR A 20 13.25 -7.53 -0.17
C TYR A 20 13.48 -8.22 1.17
N LEU A 21 12.82 -9.35 1.36
CA LEU A 21 12.97 -10.21 2.52
C LEU A 21 13.70 -11.50 2.10
N PRO A 22 14.24 -12.28 3.03
CA PRO A 22 14.83 -13.57 2.71
C PRO A 22 13.85 -14.45 1.92
N GLY A 23 14.20 -14.76 0.67
CA GLY A 23 13.43 -15.63 -0.21
C GLY A 23 12.17 -15.01 -0.84
N ARG A 24 11.83 -13.74 -0.60
CA ARG A 24 10.65 -13.10 -1.23
C ARG A 24 10.77 -11.58 -1.35
N ARG A 25 10.09 -11.04 -2.36
CA ARG A 25 9.89 -9.59 -2.54
C ARG A 25 8.46 -9.23 -2.17
N VAL A 26 8.29 -8.10 -1.48
CA VAL A 26 6.99 -7.49 -1.20
C VAL A 26 6.90 -6.20 -2.00
N SER A 27 6.11 -6.19 -3.06
CA SER A 27 5.86 -4.99 -3.87
C SER A 27 4.97 -4.00 -3.11
N GLY A 28 5.16 -2.71 -3.36
CA GLY A 28 4.38 -1.60 -2.78
C GLY A 28 4.59 -1.37 -1.29
N VAL A 29 5.59 -1.99 -0.68
CA VAL A 29 6.00 -1.70 0.70
C VAL A 29 7.48 -1.36 0.72
N LYS A 30 7.87 -0.27 1.36
CA LYS A 30 9.27 0.10 1.59
C LYS A 30 9.53 0.27 3.08
N LEU A 31 10.50 -0.46 3.62
CA LEU A 31 10.96 -0.22 5.00
C LEU A 31 11.72 1.09 5.08
N LEU A 32 11.48 1.83 6.16
CA LEU A 32 12.16 3.06 6.52
C LEU A 32 12.86 2.87 7.86
N GLU A 33 13.82 3.74 8.16
CA GLU A 33 14.51 3.76 9.45
C GLU A 33 14.16 5.06 10.19
N PRO A 34 13.18 5.05 11.12
CA PRO A 34 12.25 3.96 11.48
C PRO A 34 10.96 3.96 10.64
N GLY A 35 10.30 2.80 10.51
CA GLY A 35 8.93 2.69 9.99
C GLY A 35 8.80 2.05 8.61
N ALA A 36 7.77 2.45 7.86
CA ALA A 36 7.55 1.98 6.49
C ALA A 36 6.67 2.95 5.68
N SER A 37 6.79 2.88 4.35
CA SER A 37 5.76 3.37 3.43
C SER A 37 5.02 2.22 2.76
N VAL A 38 3.72 2.39 2.56
CA VAL A 38 2.83 1.45 1.87
C VAL A 38 2.13 2.21 0.75
N HIS A 39 2.30 1.72 -0.46
CA HIS A 39 1.81 2.34 -1.68
C HIS A 39 0.66 1.49 -2.22
N VAL A 40 -0.52 2.09 -2.32
CA VAL A 40 -1.78 1.38 -2.58
C VAL A 40 -2.49 1.92 -3.80
N VAL A 41 -3.24 1.05 -4.47
CA VAL A 41 -4.29 1.40 -5.43
C VAL A 41 -5.62 1.26 -4.72
N LEU A 42 -6.45 2.29 -4.75
CA LEU A 42 -7.79 2.23 -4.16
C LEU A 42 -8.83 1.80 -5.19
N THR A 43 -9.90 1.16 -4.75
CA THR A 43 -11.08 0.94 -5.60
C THR A 43 -11.83 2.26 -5.78
N TRP A 44 -12.38 2.50 -6.98
CA TRP A 44 -13.25 3.66 -7.23
C TRP A 44 -14.35 3.81 -6.17
N GLY A 45 -14.49 5.01 -5.63
CA GLY A 45 -15.48 5.34 -4.59
C GLY A 45 -15.04 5.01 -3.16
N ALA A 46 -13.88 4.39 -2.94
CA ALA A 46 -13.35 4.19 -1.60
C ALA A 46 -12.97 5.52 -0.93
N ALA A 47 -13.37 5.70 0.33
CA ALA A 47 -13.04 6.90 1.09
C ALA A 47 -11.54 6.90 1.45
N VAL A 48 -10.77 7.81 0.85
CA VAL A 48 -9.29 7.87 0.99
C VAL A 48 -8.86 7.92 2.46
N ALA A 49 -9.43 8.84 3.25
CA ALA A 49 -9.02 9.03 4.65
C ALA A 49 -9.27 7.77 5.50
N THR A 50 -10.46 7.20 5.40
CA THR A 50 -10.86 6.02 6.18
C THR A 50 -10.08 4.79 5.75
N THR A 51 -9.85 4.62 4.44
CA THR A 51 -9.12 3.49 3.88
C THR A 51 -7.64 3.54 4.27
N THR A 52 -7.00 4.70 4.14
CA THR A 52 -5.58 4.86 4.52
C THR A 52 -5.37 4.75 6.03
N ALA A 53 -6.33 5.19 6.85
CA ALA A 53 -6.31 4.94 8.29
C ALA A 53 -6.36 3.44 8.62
N ALA A 54 -7.25 2.69 7.97
CA ALA A 54 -7.33 1.23 8.16
C ALA A 54 -6.04 0.52 7.76
N VAL A 55 -5.39 0.93 6.65
CA VAL A 55 -4.07 0.40 6.27
C VAL A 55 -3.02 0.69 7.35
N ARG A 56 -3.00 1.91 7.91
CA ARG A 56 -2.06 2.27 9.00
C ARG A 56 -2.26 1.38 10.23
N GLU A 57 -3.51 1.16 10.64
CA GLU A 57 -3.81 0.32 11.81
C GLU A 57 -3.35 -1.13 11.64
N VAL A 58 -3.49 -1.70 10.44
CA VAL A 58 -3.02 -3.07 10.15
C VAL A 58 -1.50 -3.18 10.15
N VAL A 59 -0.80 -2.16 9.66
CA VAL A 59 0.66 -2.22 9.44
C VAL A 59 1.46 -1.77 10.66
N ARG A 60 0.92 -0.86 11.47
CA ARG A 60 1.60 -0.28 12.64
C ARG A 60 2.16 -1.31 13.62
N PRO A 61 1.51 -2.46 13.91
CA PRO A 61 2.08 -3.49 14.80
C PRO A 61 3.33 -4.18 14.23
N LEU A 62 3.60 -4.05 12.93
CA LEU A 62 4.68 -4.74 12.22
C LEU A 62 5.98 -3.93 12.15
N VAL A 63 5.95 -2.64 12.51
CA VAL A 63 7.09 -1.74 12.37
C VAL A 63 7.27 -0.86 13.62
N PRO A 64 8.51 -0.52 13.99
CA PRO A 64 8.80 0.28 15.18
C PRO A 64 8.54 1.80 15.01
N GLY A 65 8.14 2.25 13.82
CA GLY A 65 8.07 3.66 13.44
C GLY A 65 6.79 4.05 12.70
N PRO A 66 6.73 5.28 12.14
CA PRO A 66 5.56 5.76 11.42
C PRO A 66 5.27 4.89 10.18
N VAL A 67 3.99 4.70 9.90
CA VAL A 67 3.51 4.09 8.64
C VAL A 67 2.99 5.20 7.77
N HIS A 68 3.65 5.47 6.64
CA HIS A 68 3.15 6.37 5.59
C HIS A 68 2.32 5.57 4.59
N VAL A 69 1.12 6.03 4.28
CA VAL A 69 0.29 5.41 3.23
C VAL A 69 0.18 6.40 2.08
N VAL A 70 0.57 5.94 0.90
CA VAL A 70 0.55 6.71 -0.35
C VAL A 70 -0.48 6.07 -1.27
N VAL A 71 -1.42 6.86 -1.76
CA VAL A 71 -2.37 6.41 -2.78
C VAL A 71 -1.78 6.78 -4.12
N GLU A 72 -1.39 5.77 -4.89
CA GLU A 72 -0.73 5.95 -6.19
C GLU A 72 -1.75 6.00 -7.34
N ASP A 73 -2.85 5.23 -7.22
CA ASP A 73 -3.88 5.19 -8.25
C ASP A 73 -5.27 4.80 -7.68
N VAL A 74 -6.31 4.94 -8.50
CA VAL A 74 -7.67 4.52 -8.23
C VAL A 74 -8.19 3.65 -9.39
N GLU A 75 -8.48 2.39 -9.11
CA GLU A 75 -9.02 1.45 -10.08
C GLU A 75 -10.47 1.83 -10.45
N PRO A 76 -10.78 2.12 -11.73
CA PRO A 76 -12.13 2.46 -12.17
C PRO A 76 -13.09 1.25 -12.12
N PRO A 77 -14.40 1.49 -12.09
CA PRO A 77 -15.40 0.43 -12.08
C PRO A 77 -15.29 -0.48 -13.31
N GLY A 78 -15.35 -1.80 -13.12
CA GLY A 78 -15.45 -2.80 -14.18
C GLY A 78 -14.15 -3.49 -14.61
N GLY A 79 -12.97 -3.00 -14.19
CA GLY A 79 -11.64 -3.54 -14.49
C GLY A 79 -11.29 -3.56 -16.00
N ALA A 80 -10.21 -2.95 -16.49
CA ALA A 80 -8.90 -2.76 -15.89
C ALA A 80 -8.19 -1.51 -16.41
N PRO A 81 -7.33 -0.89 -15.59
CA PRO A 81 -6.07 -0.29 -16.08
C PRO A 81 -4.83 -0.58 -15.20
N ARG A 82 -3.70 -0.65 -15.91
CA ARG A 82 -2.27 -0.89 -15.61
C ARG A 82 -1.80 -1.42 -14.25
#